data_AF-A0A812U0H0-F1
#
_entry.id   AF-A0A812U0H0-F1
#
_cell.length_a   1.000
_cell.length_b   1.000
_cell.length_c   1.000
_cell.angle_alpha   90.00
_cell.angle_beta   90.00
_cell.angle_gamma   90.00
#
_symmetry.space_group_name_H-M   'P 1'
#
loop_
_entity.id
_entity.type
_entity.pdbx_description
1 polymer ?
#
loop_
_entity_poly.entity_id
_entity_poly.type
_entity_poly.pdbx_seq_one_letter_code
_entity_poly.pdbx_strand_id
1 'polypeptide(L)'
;FSETWTLDDLAVLGLPLQHPSHRDITCYEALAQLGLMLCLRSVVPSARWVVRLRTLSGAEAGIHKLYSSHYPLSAFLQRLCVLACVTGIELDVSHVPGGKNDDADWLSRWDDPTVPLPQQFQEDYRVDCSLDRIWFFRSDVRLFPSNAFLKWKPP
;
A
#
# COMPACT_ATOMS: atom_id res chain seq x y z
N PHE A 1 -0.98 -8.95 3.80
CA PHE A 1 0.07 -9.06 2.77
C PHE A 1 0.84 -10.35 3.02
N SER A 2 1.35 -11.02 1.99
CA SER A 2 2.17 -12.24 2.13
C SER A 2 3.61 -11.96 2.54
N GLU A 3 4.06 -10.71 2.41
CA GLU A 3 5.45 -10.32 2.63
C GLU A 3 5.63 -9.42 3.86
N THR A 4 6.79 -9.54 4.50
CA THR A 4 7.30 -8.65 5.53
C THR A 4 8.62 -8.06 5.06
N TRP A 5 8.85 -6.77 5.33
CA TRP A 5 10.05 -6.07 4.90
C TRP A 5 10.75 -5.45 6.10
N THR A 6 12.06 -5.63 6.13
CA THR A 6 12.96 -4.95 7.06
C THR A 6 13.34 -3.57 6.52
N LEU A 7 13.99 -2.75 7.34
CA LEU A 7 14.50 -1.45 6.90
C LEU A 7 15.56 -1.58 5.81
N ASP A 8 16.33 -2.67 5.82
CA ASP A 8 17.34 -2.97 4.80
C ASP A 8 16.68 -3.26 3.43
N ASP A 9 15.54 -3.97 3.43
CA ASP A 9 14.78 -4.23 2.21
C ASP A 9 14.24 -2.93 1.58
N LEU A 10 13.86 -1.96 2.42
CA LEU A 10 13.38 -0.65 1.99
C LEU A 10 14.50 0.27 1.47
N ALA A 11 15.77 -0.10 1.62
CA ALA A 11 16.88 0.65 1.03
C ALA A 11 16.79 0.70 -0.51
N VAL A 12 16.17 -0.31 -1.13
CA VAL A 12 15.92 -0.37 -2.57
C VAL A 12 15.06 0.80 -3.08
N LEU A 13 14.29 1.42 -2.19
CA LEU A 13 13.44 2.57 -2.53
C LEU A 13 14.26 3.85 -2.77
N GLY A 14 15.54 3.87 -2.34
CA GLY A 14 16.41 5.04 -2.46
C GLY A 14 15.98 6.23 -1.59
N LEU A 15 15.15 5.98 -0.57
CA LEU A 15 14.66 7.02 0.34
C LEU A 15 15.49 7.07 1.63
N PRO A 16 15.78 8.27 2.17
CA PRO A 16 16.51 8.42 3.42
C PRO A 16 15.58 8.18 4.62
N LEU A 17 15.17 6.92 4.82
CA LEU A 17 14.38 6.49 5.98
C LEU A 17 15.26 6.43 7.24
N GLN A 18 14.70 6.86 8.37
CA GLN A 18 15.41 7.01 9.63
C GLN A 18 15.34 5.74 10.48
N HIS A 19 16.46 5.47 11.16
CA HIS A 19 16.48 4.62 12.35
C HIS A 19 16.35 5.50 13.60
N PRO A 20 15.52 5.11 14.59
CA PRO A 20 14.62 3.95 14.63
C PRO A 20 13.36 4.13 13.77
N SER A 21 12.81 3.02 13.25
CA SER A 21 11.66 2.98 12.31
C SER A 21 10.46 3.81 12.74
N HIS A 22 10.15 3.87 14.04
CA HIS A 22 9.00 4.63 14.52
C HIS A 22 9.02 6.13 14.16
N ARG A 23 10.18 6.71 13.83
CA ARG A 23 10.29 8.12 13.38
C ARG A 23 9.65 8.35 12.02
N ASP A 24 9.61 7.32 11.18
CA ASP A 24 9.00 7.32 9.85
C ASP A 24 7.72 6.47 9.80
N ILE A 25 7.04 6.30 10.94
CA ILE A 25 5.82 5.49 11.03
C ILE A 25 4.77 5.92 9.98
N THR A 26 4.66 7.23 9.75
CA THR A 26 3.76 7.80 8.74
C THR A 26 4.12 7.40 7.31
N CYS A 27 5.41 7.22 7.01
CA CYS A 27 5.87 6.71 5.72
C CYS A 27 5.44 5.24 5.53
N TYR A 28 5.56 4.41 6.57
CA TYR A 28 5.14 3.00 6.51
C TYR A 28 3.62 2.83 6.46
N GLU A 29 2.88 3.70 7.15
CA GLU A 29 1.43 3.78 7.02
C GLU A 29 1.03 4.12 5.58
N ALA A 30 1.70 5.09 4.95
CA ALA A 30 1.46 5.45 3.56
C ALA A 30 1.83 4.31 2.58
N LEU A 31 2.90 3.56 2.86
CA LEU A 31 3.25 2.36 2.11
C LEU A 31 2.18 1.27 2.24
N ALA A 32 1.65 1.04 3.44
CA ALA A 32 0.54 0.11 3.65
C ALA A 32 -0.71 0.53 2.84
N GLN A 33 -0.98 1.84 2.76
CA GLN A 33 -2.07 2.36 1.93
C GLN A 33 -1.87 2.06 0.45
N LEU A 34 -0.65 2.24 -0.08
CA LEU A 34 -0.31 1.88 -1.46
C LEU A 34 -0.56 0.38 -1.73
N GLY A 35 -0.11 -0.49 -0.82
CA GLY A 35 -0.33 -1.92 -0.91
C GLY A 35 -1.83 -2.27 -0.95
N LEU A 36 -2.64 -1.66 -0.10
CA LEU A 36 -4.09 -1.90 -0.04
C LEU A 36 -4.78 -1.50 -1.34
N MET A 37 -4.42 -0.34 -1.91
CA MET A 37 -4.95 0.10 -3.21
C MET A 37 -4.62 -0.89 -4.34
N LEU A 38 -3.40 -1.44 -4.36
CA LEU A 38 -3.01 -2.41 -5.38
C LEU A 38 -3.70 -3.76 -5.21
N CYS A 39 -3.84 -4.24 -3.97
CA CYS A 39 -4.61 -5.43 -3.66
C CYS A 39 -6.07 -5.24 -4.11
N LEU A 40 -6.68 -4.10 -3.80
CA LEU A 40 -8.06 -3.80 -4.19
C LEU A 40 -8.23 -3.79 -5.71
N ARG A 41 -7.32 -3.13 -6.44
CA ARG A 41 -7.30 -3.14 -7.90
C ARG A 41 -7.24 -4.56 -8.47
N SER A 42 -6.47 -5.45 -7.86
CA SER A 42 -6.32 -6.83 -8.36
C SER A 42 -7.62 -7.63 -8.31
N VAL A 43 -8.50 -7.31 -7.35
CA VAL A 43 -9.79 -7.97 -7.17
C VAL A 43 -10.86 -7.28 -8.02
N VAL A 44 -10.82 -5.94 -8.17
CA VAL A 44 -11.82 -5.21 -8.96
C VAL A 44 -11.19 -4.16 -9.89
N PRO A 45 -11.06 -4.47 -11.20
CA PRO A 45 -10.27 -3.65 -12.13
C PRO A 45 -10.93 -2.34 -12.60
N SER A 46 -12.25 -2.15 -12.39
CA SER A 46 -13.00 -1.04 -13.01
C SER A 46 -14.14 -0.51 -12.12
N ALA A 47 -13.83 0.09 -10.97
CA ALA A 47 -14.82 0.80 -10.18
C ALA A 47 -14.22 2.06 -9.53
N ARG A 48 -15.05 3.10 -9.38
CA ARG A 48 -14.72 4.27 -8.57
C ARG A 48 -14.92 3.86 -7.12
N TRP A 49 -13.82 3.72 -6.41
CA TRP A 49 -13.85 3.36 -5.00
C TRP A 49 -13.64 4.61 -4.19
N VAL A 50 -14.47 4.81 -3.16
CA VAL A 50 -14.14 5.70 -2.05
C VAL A 50 -13.45 4.81 -1.02
N VAL A 51 -12.13 4.75 -1.08
CA VAL A 51 -11.39 3.93 -0.12
C VAL A 51 -11.27 4.73 1.16
N ARG A 52 -12.05 4.35 2.18
CA ARG A 52 -11.90 4.85 3.55
C ARG A 52 -10.70 4.23 4.21
N LEU A 53 -9.55 4.87 4.04
CA LEU A 53 -8.33 4.43 4.68
C LEU A 53 -8.27 5.04 6.07
N ARG A 54 -8.29 4.14 7.06
CA ARG A 54 -8.23 4.44 8.48
C ARG A 54 -6.76 4.66 8.84
N THR A 55 -6.27 5.88 8.69
CA THR A 55 -4.88 6.19 9.00
C THR A 55 -4.73 6.78 10.40
N LEU A 56 -3.54 6.64 10.98
CA LEU A 56 -3.13 7.45 12.12
C LEU A 56 -2.96 8.92 11.68
N SER A 57 -3.03 9.83 12.65
CA SER A 57 -3.18 11.28 12.46
C SER A 57 -2.11 11.96 11.58
N GLY A 58 -0.95 11.35 11.40
CA GLY A 58 0.14 11.88 10.55
C GLY A 58 -0.06 11.64 9.06
N ALA A 59 -0.49 10.43 8.67
CA ALA A 59 -0.70 10.08 7.26
C ALA A 59 -1.97 10.74 6.72
N GLU A 60 -3.00 10.89 7.55
CA GLU A 60 -4.21 11.64 7.22
C GLU A 60 -3.90 13.08 6.80
N ALA A 61 -3.15 13.81 7.63
CA ALA A 61 -2.77 15.19 7.36
C ALA A 61 -1.89 15.31 6.11
N GLY A 62 -1.01 14.32 5.87
CA GLY A 62 -0.17 14.25 4.68
C GLY A 62 -0.97 13.96 3.40
N ILE A 63 -1.90 13.00 3.45
CA ILE A 63 -2.74 12.63 2.30
C ILE A 63 -3.75 13.74 2.00
N HIS A 64 -4.36 14.38 3.00
CA HIS A 64 -5.26 15.52 2.76
C HIS A 64 -4.53 16.73 2.16
N LYS A 65 -3.27 16.95 2.53
CA LYS A 65 -2.45 18.04 1.97
C LYS A 65 -1.78 17.66 0.65
N LEU A 66 -1.72 16.35 0.33
CA LEU A 66 -0.97 15.74 -0.78
C LEU A 66 0.50 16.23 -0.87
N TYR A 67 1.02 16.79 0.21
CA TYR A 67 2.31 17.47 0.26
C TYR A 67 2.90 17.40 1.66
N SER A 68 4.20 17.16 1.73
CA SER A 68 4.99 17.22 2.95
C SER A 68 6.34 17.87 2.65
N SER A 69 6.85 18.66 3.59
CA SER A 69 8.24 19.15 3.58
C SER A 69 9.25 18.07 3.99
N HIS A 70 8.78 16.96 4.56
CA HIS A 70 9.60 15.78 4.85
C HIS A 70 9.74 14.92 3.59
N TYR A 71 10.95 14.84 3.04
CA TYR A 71 11.18 14.25 1.72
C TYR A 71 10.71 12.79 1.58
N PRO A 72 11.05 11.85 2.48
CA PRO A 72 10.55 10.48 2.39
C PRO A 72 9.02 10.43 2.29
N LEU A 73 8.32 11.11 3.20
CA LEU A 73 6.86 11.13 3.23
C LEU A 73 6.28 11.74 1.94
N SER A 74 6.88 12.82 1.43
CA SER A 74 6.48 13.43 0.16
C SER A 74 6.53 12.43 -1.01
N ALA A 75 7.57 11.58 -1.07
CA ALA A 75 7.67 10.55 -2.09
C ALA A 75 6.56 9.49 -1.99
N PHE A 76 6.23 9.02 -0.78
CA PHE A 76 5.11 8.09 -0.58
C PHE A 76 3.76 8.71 -0.98
N LEU A 77 3.52 9.97 -0.59
CA LEU A 77 2.30 10.69 -0.94
C LEU A 77 2.17 10.88 -2.45
N GLN A 78 3.25 11.27 -3.13
CA GLN A 78 3.26 11.40 -4.59
C GLN A 78 2.92 10.08 -5.28
N ARG A 79 3.47 8.96 -4.79
CA ARG A 79 3.15 7.62 -5.33
C ARG A 79 1.68 7.27 -5.16
N LEU A 80 1.11 7.60 -4.01
CA LEU A 80 -0.29 7.35 -3.69
C LEU A 80 -1.21 8.19 -4.59
N CYS A 81 -0.87 9.45 -4.85
CA CYS A 81 -1.56 10.29 -5.83
C CYS A 81 -1.51 9.70 -7.24
N VAL A 82 -0.32 9.32 -7.72
CA VAL A 82 -0.15 8.73 -9.06
C VAL A 82 -0.98 7.45 -9.19
N LEU A 83 -0.94 6.58 -8.18
CA LEU A 83 -1.70 5.35 -8.20
C LEU A 83 -3.21 5.63 -8.21
N ALA A 84 -3.70 6.56 -7.40
CA ALA A 84 -5.10 6.98 -7.40
C ALA A 84 -5.54 7.49 -8.79
N CYS A 85 -4.73 8.37 -9.39
CA CYS A 85 -5.01 8.90 -10.73
C CYS A 85 -5.04 7.81 -11.81
N VAL A 86 -4.08 6.89 -11.81
CA VAL A 86 -3.98 5.83 -12.84
C VAL A 86 -5.07 4.77 -12.67
N THR A 87 -5.50 4.49 -11.44
CA THR A 87 -6.52 3.47 -11.15
C THR A 87 -7.95 4.02 -11.16
N GLY A 88 -8.13 5.34 -11.09
CA GLY A 88 -9.44 5.96 -10.90
C GLY A 88 -10.03 5.71 -9.50
N ILE A 89 -9.20 5.29 -8.54
CA ILE A 89 -9.58 5.08 -7.15
C ILE A 89 -9.57 6.44 -6.44
N GLU A 90 -10.70 6.80 -5.81
CA GLU A 90 -10.82 7.99 -4.98
C GLU A 90 -10.43 7.64 -3.52
N LEU A 91 -9.60 8.48 -2.91
CA LEU A 91 -9.10 8.24 -1.56
C LEU A 91 -9.83 9.15 -0.58
N ASP A 92 -10.49 8.52 0.40
CA ASP A 92 -11.11 9.20 1.53
C ASP A 92 -10.38 8.75 2.79
N VAL A 93 -9.67 9.66 3.45
CA VAL A 93 -8.85 9.30 4.61
C VAL A 93 -9.47 9.91 5.84
N SER A 94 -9.66 9.09 6.87
CA SER A 94 -10.27 9.48 8.14
C SER A 94 -9.47 8.94 9.32
N HIS A 95 -9.33 9.80 10.34
CA HIS A 95 -8.72 9.43 11.60
C HIS A 95 -9.42 8.23 12.25
N VAL A 96 -8.62 7.29 12.77
CA VAL A 96 -9.13 6.25 13.68
C VAL A 96 -8.41 6.31 15.02
N PRO A 97 -9.17 6.36 16.14
CA PRO A 97 -8.61 6.27 17.48
C PRO A 97 -7.85 4.95 17.66
N GLY A 98 -6.73 4.98 18.40
CA GLY A 98 -5.85 3.82 18.58
C GLY A 98 -6.58 2.54 19.00
N GLY A 99 -7.54 2.61 19.94
CA GLY A 99 -8.32 1.46 20.41
C GLY A 99 -9.37 0.90 19.43
N LYS A 100 -9.38 1.36 18.17
CA LYS A 100 -10.16 0.79 17.06
C LYS A 100 -9.25 0.24 15.96
N ASN A 101 -7.95 0.15 16.22
CA ASN A 101 -6.91 -0.30 15.29
C ASN A 101 -6.15 -1.53 15.81
N ASP A 102 -6.74 -2.24 16.78
CA ASP A 102 -6.10 -3.35 17.51
C ASP A 102 -5.60 -4.45 16.57
N ASP A 103 -6.37 -4.79 15.53
CA ASP A 103 -5.98 -5.79 14.54
C ASP A 103 -4.71 -5.40 13.76
N ALA A 104 -4.60 -4.14 13.36
CA ALA A 104 -3.44 -3.66 12.60
C ALA A 104 -2.20 -3.52 13.50
N ASP A 105 -2.37 -3.04 14.74
CA ASP A 105 -1.28 -2.99 15.72
C ASP A 105 -0.79 -4.41 16.06
N TRP A 106 -1.71 -5.34 16.29
CA TRP A 106 -1.38 -6.75 16.55
C TRP A 106 -0.64 -7.39 15.36
N LEU A 107 -1.17 -7.25 14.14
CA LEU A 107 -0.54 -7.80 12.94
C LEU A 107 0.84 -7.19 12.67
N SER A 108 1.04 -5.90 12.95
CA SER A 108 2.34 -5.23 12.75
C SER A 108 3.43 -5.75 13.69
N ARG A 109 3.03 -6.39 14.81
CA ARG A 109 3.91 -6.98 15.82
C ARG A 109 3.96 -8.50 15.74
N TRP A 110 3.20 -9.11 14.84
CA TRP A 110 3.17 -10.56 14.69
C TRP A 110 4.45 -11.01 13.97
N ASP A 111 5.42 -11.45 14.75
CA ASP A 111 6.73 -11.94 14.30
C ASP A 111 6.95 -13.43 14.61
N ASP A 112 6.08 -14.04 15.42
CA ASP A 112 6.19 -15.42 15.86
C ASP A 112 5.27 -16.38 15.08
N PRO A 113 5.83 -17.24 14.21
CA PRO A 113 5.06 -18.23 13.44
C PRO A 113 4.40 -19.30 14.32
N THR A 114 4.82 -19.44 15.57
CA THR A 114 4.23 -20.40 16.52
C THR A 114 2.90 -19.91 17.09
N VAL A 115 2.61 -18.60 16.98
CA VAL A 115 1.32 -18.02 17.33
C VAL A 115 0.40 -18.13 16.12
N PRO A 116 -0.66 -18.96 16.16
CA PRO A 116 -1.53 -19.16 15.01
C PRO A 116 -2.28 -17.88 14.69
N LEU A 117 -2.34 -17.55 13.40
CA LEU A 117 -3.12 -16.43 12.91
C LEU A 117 -4.62 -16.67 13.19
N PRO A 118 -5.36 -15.65 13.66
CA PRO A 118 -6.81 -15.67 13.68
C PRO A 118 -7.39 -16.07 12.32
N GLN A 119 -8.57 -16.70 12.31
CA GLN A 119 -9.20 -17.20 11.09
C GLN A 119 -9.34 -16.12 10.01
N GLN A 120 -9.59 -14.86 10.39
CA GLN A 120 -9.69 -13.73 9.44
C GLN A 120 -8.36 -13.35 8.75
N PHE A 121 -7.22 -13.83 9.24
CA PHE A 121 -5.88 -13.53 8.71
C PHE A 121 -5.19 -14.76 8.11
N GLN A 122 -5.97 -15.80 7.78
CA GLN A 122 -5.47 -17.00 7.12
C GLN A 122 -4.65 -16.67 5.86
N GLU A 123 -3.60 -17.46 5.67
CA GLU A 123 -2.63 -17.26 4.59
C GLU A 123 -3.26 -17.41 3.20
N ASP A 124 -4.28 -18.26 3.07
CA ASP A 124 -5.02 -18.51 1.82
C ASP A 124 -5.67 -17.26 1.23
N TYR A 125 -5.95 -16.24 2.05
CA TYR A 125 -6.56 -14.97 1.62
C TYR A 125 -5.51 -13.89 1.33
N ARG A 126 -4.21 -14.19 1.44
CA ARG A 126 -3.15 -13.20 1.21
C ARG A 126 -2.98 -12.96 -0.28
N VAL A 127 -2.81 -11.69 -0.63
CA VAL A 127 -2.46 -11.27 -1.98
C VAL A 127 -0.97 -10.99 -2.03
N ASP A 128 -0.30 -11.58 -3.03
CA ASP A 128 1.10 -11.29 -3.34
C ASP A 128 1.26 -9.86 -3.83
N CYS A 129 1.97 -9.08 -3.04
CA CYS A 129 2.17 -7.65 -3.24
C CYS A 129 3.59 -7.30 -2.82
N SER A 130 4.54 -7.57 -3.72
CA SER A 130 5.94 -7.31 -3.47
C SER A 130 6.27 -5.83 -3.40
N LEU A 131 7.32 -5.49 -2.66
CA LEU A 131 7.73 -4.10 -2.48
C LEU A 131 8.01 -3.41 -3.83
N ASP A 132 8.62 -4.13 -4.79
CA ASP A 132 8.85 -3.63 -6.14
C ASP A 132 7.54 -3.36 -6.89
N ARG A 133 6.54 -4.24 -6.75
CA ARG A 133 5.23 -4.09 -7.36
C ARG A 133 4.46 -2.92 -6.75
N ILE A 134 4.65 -2.68 -5.45
CA ILE A 134 4.06 -1.55 -4.73
C ILE A 134 4.70 -0.23 -5.17
N TRP A 135 6.03 -0.18 -5.19
CA TRP A 135 6.77 1.06 -5.37
C TRP A 135 6.99 1.46 -6.82
N PHE A 136 7.40 0.49 -7.64
CA PHE A 136 7.66 0.65 -9.06
C PHE A 136 6.46 0.18 -9.88
N PHE A 137 5.25 0.58 -9.45
CA PHE A 137 4.01 0.20 -10.10
C PHE A 137 4.11 0.35 -11.64
N ARG A 138 3.98 -0.79 -12.33
CA ARG A 138 3.93 -0.87 -13.80
C ARG A 138 2.53 -1.33 -14.22
N SER A 139 1.94 -0.57 -15.14
CA SER A 139 0.76 -1.03 -15.86
C SER A 139 1.22 -1.91 -17.01
N ASP A 140 1.37 -3.21 -16.77
CA ASP A 140 1.56 -4.14 -17.88
C ASP A 140 0.30 -4.13 -18.74
N VAL A 141 0.43 -3.79 -20.03
CA VAL A 141 -0.66 -3.97 -20.99
C VAL A 141 -0.90 -5.47 -21.13
N ARG A 142 -2.03 -5.95 -20.64
CA ARG A 142 -2.41 -7.36 -20.72
C ARG A 142 -3.55 -7.55 -21.71
N LEU A 143 -3.42 -8.61 -22.51
CA LEU A 143 -4.47 -9.07 -23.42
C LEU A 143 -5.45 -9.96 -22.65
N PHE A 144 -6.74 -9.64 -22.73
CA PHE A 144 -7.79 -10.46 -22.14
C PHE A 144 -8.89 -10.76 -23.17
N PRO A 145 -9.23 -12.04 -23.43
CA PRO A 145 -8.55 -13.25 -22.96
C PRO A 145 -7.11 -13.36 -23.51
N SER A 146 -6.27 -14.16 -22.86
CA SER A 146 -4.83 -14.27 -23.19
C SER A 146 -4.55 -14.78 -24.62
N ASN A 147 -5.56 -15.36 -25.29
CA ASN A 147 -5.50 -15.78 -26.69
C ASN A 147 -6.08 -14.75 -27.68
N ALA A 148 -6.47 -13.56 -27.23
CA ALA A 148 -7.01 -12.55 -28.13
C ALA A 148 -5.94 -12.04 -29.11
N PHE A 149 -6.37 -11.82 -30.36
CA PHE A 149 -5.50 -11.36 -31.44
C PHE A 149 -5.56 -9.84 -31.56
N LEU A 150 -4.44 -9.16 -31.37
CA LEU A 150 -4.30 -7.74 -31.69
C LEU A 150 -3.75 -7.57 -33.10
N LYS A 151 -4.39 -6.70 -33.90
CA LYS A 151 -3.89 -6.29 -35.22
C LYS A 151 -2.63 -5.42 -35.14
N TRP A 152 -2.23 -5.01 -33.94
CA TRP A 152 -1.09 -4.12 -33.68
C TRP A 152 -0.41 -4.55 -32.38
N LYS A 153 0.88 -4.23 -32.22
CA LYS A 153 1.63 -4.54 -30.99
C LYS A 153 1.47 -3.39 -29.99
N PRO A 154 1.09 -3.66 -28.73
CA PRO A 154 1.10 -2.63 -27.70
C PRO A 154 2.54 -2.11 -27.49
N PRO A 155 2.71 -0.83 -27.11
CA PRO A 155 4.00 -0.19 -26.91
C PRO A 155 4.82 -0.82 -25.77
#